data_AF-A0A927YA17-F1
#
_entry.id   AF-A0A927YA17-F1
#
_cell.length_a   1.000
_cell.length_b   1.000
_cell.length_c   1.000
_cell.angle_alpha   90.00
_cell.angle_beta   90.00
_cell.angle_gamma   90.00
#
_symmetry.space_group_name_H-M   'P 1'
#
loop_
_entity.id
_entity.type
_entity.pdbx_description
1 polymer ?
#
loop_
_entity_poly.entity_id
_entity_poly.type
_entity_poly.pdbx_seq_one_letter_code
_entity_poly.pdbx_strand_id
1 'polypeptide(L)'
;MMTDFATVAGNVTSATVANVVETCYACKLPEFLTEIQKQFIFFYAEKEPARKSEKRLQKVYPFATYNTVSGVGHGGLQASRPKEYAEQLLSIIR
;
A
#
# COMPACT_ATOMS: atom_id res chain seq x y z
N MET A 1 22.98 12.89 0.56
CA MET A 1 21.85 11.99 0.26
C MET A 1 20.77 12.61 -0.64
N MET A 2 20.71 13.94 -0.84
CA MET A 2 19.74 14.58 -1.76
C MET A 2 20.17 14.61 -3.25
N THR A 3 21.46 14.46 -3.54
CA THR A 3 22.00 14.46 -4.91
C THR A 3 21.56 13.28 -5.77
N ASP A 4 21.09 12.18 -5.16
CA ASP A 4 20.78 10.93 -5.87
C ASP A 4 19.38 10.94 -6.51
N PHE A 5 18.40 11.52 -5.82
CA PHE A 5 17.00 11.53 -6.29
C PHE A 5 16.80 12.36 -7.56
N ALA A 6 17.46 13.51 -7.68
CA ALA A 6 17.36 14.35 -8.87
C ALA A 6 18.00 13.69 -10.10
N THR A 7 19.12 12.99 -9.91
CA THR A 7 19.79 12.23 -10.97
C THR A 7 18.94 11.04 -11.44
N VAL A 8 18.32 10.31 -10.51
CA VAL A 8 17.41 9.20 -10.85
C VAL A 8 16.13 9.72 -11.51
N ALA A 9 15.58 10.84 -11.03
CA ALA A 9 14.38 11.45 -11.62
C ALA A 9 14.59 11.85 -13.08
N GLY A 10 15.80 12.28 -13.47
CA GLY A 10 16.17 12.56 -14.86
C GLY A 10 16.09 11.35 -15.80
N ASN A 11 16.08 10.13 -15.25
CA ASN A 11 15.93 8.88 -16.02
C ASN A 11 14.47 8.37 -16.06
N VAL A 12 13.54 9.07 -15.43
CA VAL A 12 12.12 8.71 -15.47
C VAL A 12 11.54 9.13 -16.82
N THR A 13 11.27 8.15 -17.66
CA THR A 13 10.63 8.36 -18.96
C THR A 13 9.12 8.24 -18.85
N SER A 14 8.40 8.68 -19.89
CA SER A 14 6.95 8.42 -20.00
C SER A 14 6.63 6.92 -19.95
N ALA A 15 7.52 6.06 -20.48
CA ALA A 15 7.37 4.61 -20.38
C ALA A 15 7.54 4.12 -18.93
N THR A 16 8.48 4.68 -18.17
CA THR A 16 8.64 4.40 -16.74
C THR A 16 7.35 4.73 -15.98
N VAL A 17 6.78 5.92 -16.21
CA VAL A 17 5.52 6.33 -15.58
C VAL A 17 4.37 5.40 -16.00
N ALA A 18 4.22 5.11 -17.29
CA ALA A 18 3.18 4.22 -17.79
C ALA A 18 3.28 2.82 -17.17
N ASN A 19 4.47 2.25 -17.10
CA ASN A 19 4.70 0.92 -16.53
C ASN A 19 4.42 0.89 -15.02
N VAL A 20 4.80 1.93 -14.27
CA VAL A 20 4.47 2.05 -12.85
C VAL A 20 2.96 2.17 -12.67
N VAL A 21 2.28 2.96 -13.51
CA VAL A 21 0.82 3.09 -13.43
C VAL A 21 0.12 1.77 -13.73
N GLU A 22 0.57 1.07 -14.76
CA GLU A 22 0.04 -0.23 -15.13
C GLU A 22 0.24 -1.25 -14.00
N THR A 23 1.43 -1.29 -13.40
CA THR A 23 1.77 -2.26 -12.36
C THR A 23 1.08 -1.96 -11.03
N CYS A 24 1.03 -0.70 -10.61
CA CYS A 24 0.59 -0.31 -9.28
C CYS A 24 -0.89 0.05 -9.20
N TYR A 25 -1.50 0.56 -10.29
CA TYR A 25 -2.85 1.11 -10.25
C TYR A 25 -3.83 0.40 -11.19
N ALA A 26 -3.41 0.01 -12.40
CA ALA A 26 -4.28 -0.63 -13.39
C ALA A 26 -4.19 -2.17 -13.41
N CYS A 27 -3.21 -2.76 -12.72
CA CYS A 27 -2.97 -4.20 -12.73
C CYS A 27 -4.22 -5.00 -12.41
N LYS A 28 -4.50 -6.08 -13.14
CA LYS A 28 -5.67 -6.93 -12.84
C LYS A 28 -5.48 -7.59 -11.48
N LEU A 29 -6.42 -7.33 -10.57
CA LEU A 29 -6.43 -8.00 -9.26
C LEU A 29 -6.91 -9.45 -9.46
N PRO A 30 -6.18 -10.45 -8.92
CA PRO A 30 -6.63 -11.84 -8.97
C PRO A 30 -7.90 -12.05 -8.15
N GLU A 31 -8.66 -13.09 -8.49
CA GLU A 31 -9.82 -13.50 -7.73
C GLU A 31 -9.41 -14.57 -6.72
N PHE A 32 -9.91 -14.45 -5.48
CA PHE A 32 -9.64 -15.40 -4.40
C PHE A 32 -10.94 -15.85 -3.76
N LEU A 33 -10.94 -17.08 -3.23
CA LEU A 33 -12.04 -17.60 -2.42
C LEU A 33 -12.26 -16.73 -1.18
N THR A 34 -13.50 -16.62 -0.73
CA THR A 34 -13.88 -15.83 0.45
C THR A 34 -13.04 -16.15 1.68
N GLU A 35 -12.74 -17.44 1.95
CA GLU A 35 -11.93 -17.83 3.12
C GLU A 35 -10.47 -17.38 3.04
N ILE A 36 -9.95 -17.16 1.82
CA ILE A 36 -8.63 -16.57 1.62
C ILE A 36 -8.72 -15.06 1.82
N GLN A 37 -9.76 -14.41 1.27
CA GLN A 37 -9.93 -12.96 1.42
C GLN A 37 -10.06 -12.52 2.88
N LYS A 38 -10.71 -13.32 3.73
CA LYS A 38 -10.83 -13.06 5.18
C LYS A 38 -9.48 -12.97 5.89
N GLN A 39 -8.42 -13.53 5.32
CA GLN A 39 -7.05 -13.47 5.85
C GLN A 39 -6.30 -12.22 5.37
N PHE A 40 -6.86 -11.47 4.42
CA PHE A 40 -6.22 -10.25 3.92
C PHE A 40 -6.46 -9.09 4.88
N ILE A 41 -5.37 -8.40 5.19
CA ILE A 41 -5.40 -7.18 6.00
C ILE A 41 -4.64 -6.10 5.23
N PHE A 42 -5.36 -5.06 4.85
CA PHE A 42 -4.79 -3.90 4.18
C PHE A 42 -4.58 -2.78 5.19
N PHE A 43 -3.38 -2.23 5.21
CA PHE A 43 -3.02 -1.07 6.03
C PHE A 43 -2.84 0.17 5.15
N TYR A 44 -3.51 1.25 5.52
CA TYR A 44 -3.36 2.55 4.89
C TYR A 44 -2.91 3.58 5.90
N ALA A 45 -2.01 4.45 5.48
CA ALA A 45 -1.81 5.73 6.16
C ALA A 45 -2.92 6.70 5.73
N GLU A 46 -3.44 7.49 6.67
CA GLU A 46 -4.56 8.41 6.42
C GLU A 46 -4.29 9.39 5.27
N LYS A 47 -3.05 9.89 5.17
CA LYS A 47 -2.63 10.87 4.17
C LYS A 47 -1.96 10.25 2.94
N GLU A 48 -2.21 8.96 2.68
CA GLU A 48 -1.55 8.20 1.63
C GLU A 48 -2.24 8.33 0.26
N PRO A 49 -1.55 8.80 -0.80
CA PRO A 49 -2.12 8.83 -2.15
C PRO A 49 -2.55 7.47 -2.68
N ALA A 50 -1.84 6.39 -2.30
CA ALA A 50 -2.20 5.02 -2.69
C ALA A 50 -3.58 4.59 -2.17
N ARG A 51 -4.15 5.27 -1.16
CA ARG A 51 -5.51 5.02 -0.66
C ARG A 51 -6.60 5.17 -1.73
N LYS A 52 -6.31 5.83 -2.86
CA LYS A 52 -7.21 5.86 -4.03
C LYS A 52 -7.55 4.45 -4.55
N SER A 53 -6.72 3.44 -4.32
CA SER A 53 -7.00 2.05 -4.68
C SER A 53 -7.93 1.33 -3.70
N GLU A 54 -8.20 1.90 -2.52
CA GLU A 54 -8.97 1.25 -1.45
C GLU A 54 -10.37 0.82 -1.92
N LYS A 55 -11.10 1.71 -2.60
CA LYS A 55 -12.45 1.39 -3.14
C LYS A 55 -12.41 0.24 -4.13
N ARG A 56 -11.37 0.17 -4.96
CA ARG A 56 -11.17 -0.91 -5.93
C ARG A 56 -10.91 -2.23 -5.20
N LEU A 57 -10.06 -2.19 -4.18
CA LEU A 57 -9.73 -3.37 -3.36
C LEU A 57 -10.97 -3.84 -2.59
N GLN A 58 -11.75 -2.96 -1.97
CA GLN A 58 -12.99 -3.31 -1.25
C GLN A 58 -14.03 -3.97 -2.17
N LYS A 59 -14.07 -3.58 -3.45
CA LYS A 59 -14.95 -4.22 -4.44
C LYS A 59 -14.50 -5.65 -4.79
N VAL A 60 -13.19 -5.88 -4.92
CA VAL A 60 -12.64 -7.19 -5.32
C VAL A 60 -12.48 -8.13 -4.13
N TYR A 61 -12.17 -7.60 -2.96
CA TYR A 61 -11.93 -8.34 -1.72
C TYR A 61 -12.84 -7.86 -0.58
N PRO A 62 -14.18 -7.96 -0.71
CA PRO A 62 -15.12 -7.39 0.25
C PRO A 62 -15.04 -8.01 1.66
N PHE A 63 -14.42 -9.19 1.79
CA PHE A 63 -14.27 -9.87 3.08
C PHE A 63 -12.93 -9.59 3.78
N ALA A 64 -12.06 -8.77 3.18
CA ALA A 64 -10.79 -8.38 3.78
C ALA A 64 -10.97 -7.32 4.89
N THR A 65 -9.96 -7.19 5.75
CA THR A 65 -9.91 -6.12 6.76
C THR A 65 -9.15 -4.91 6.22
N TYR A 66 -9.68 -3.71 6.47
CA TYR A 66 -9.09 -2.44 6.01
C TYR A 66 -8.84 -1.53 7.21
N ASN A 67 -7.58 -1.31 7.54
CA ASN A 67 -7.15 -0.50 8.67
C ASN A 67 -6.54 0.82 8.18
N THR A 68 -6.93 1.93 8.80
CA THR A 68 -6.33 3.25 8.55
C THR A 68 -5.60 3.72 9.78
N VAL A 69 -4.37 4.19 9.59
CA VAL A 69 -3.53 4.75 10.65
C VAL A 69 -3.40 6.25 10.45
N SER A 70 -3.86 7.01 11.44
CA SER A 70 -3.85 8.47 11.42
C SER A 70 -2.46 9.04 11.71
N GLY A 71 -2.26 10.28 11.27
CA GLY A 71 -1.07 11.07 11.60
C GLY A 71 0.22 10.67 10.86
N VAL A 72 0.16 9.74 9.90
CA VAL A 72 1.31 9.28 9.09
C VAL A 72 1.00 9.34 7.60
N GLY A 73 2.06 9.37 6.77
CA GLY A 73 2.01 9.24 5.31
C GLY A 73 2.63 7.93 4.83
N HIS A 74 3.08 7.87 3.56
CA HIS A 74 3.63 6.65 2.96
C HIS A 74 4.78 6.07 3.77
N GLY A 75 4.61 4.84 4.21
CA GLY A 75 5.57 4.15 5.07
C GLY A 75 5.90 4.86 6.38
N GLY A 76 5.09 5.85 6.78
CA GLY A 76 5.37 6.69 7.93
C GLY A 76 5.25 5.93 9.24
N LEU A 77 4.37 4.92 9.32
CA LEU A 77 4.19 4.12 10.54
C LEU A 77 5.46 3.33 10.87
N GLN A 78 5.98 2.54 9.92
CA GLN A 78 7.21 1.77 10.16
C GLN A 78 8.45 2.66 10.36
N ALA A 79 8.49 3.84 9.74
CA ALA A 79 9.63 4.75 9.86
C ALA A 79 9.64 5.52 11.18
N SER A 80 8.49 6.04 11.61
CA SER A 80 8.40 6.94 12.78
C SER A 80 7.96 6.24 14.07
N ARG A 81 7.21 5.14 13.97
CA ARG A 81 6.66 4.40 15.12
C ARG A 81 6.87 2.88 14.91
N PRO A 82 8.11 2.40 14.74
CA PRO A 82 8.41 1.02 14.40
C PRO A 82 7.91 0.00 15.42
N LYS A 83 7.89 0.36 16.72
CA LYS A 83 7.38 -0.52 17.77
C LYS A 83 5.87 -0.76 17.63
N GLU A 84 5.09 0.29 17.41
CA GLU A 84 3.65 0.20 17.15
C GLU A 84 3.38 -0.63 15.89
N TYR A 85 4.16 -0.44 14.83
CA TYR A 85 4.08 -1.25 13.62
C TYR A 85 4.32 -2.73 13.90
N ALA A 86 5.37 -3.06 14.66
CA ALA A 86 5.70 -4.45 15.01
C ALA A 86 4.61 -5.10 15.87
N GLU A 87 4.04 -4.35 16.84
CA GLU A 87 2.94 -4.83 17.68
C GLU A 87 1.68 -5.14 16.85
N GLN A 88 1.36 -4.30 15.85
CA GLN A 88 0.27 -4.58 14.91
C GLN A 88 0.52 -5.83 14.07
N LEU A 89 1.73 -6.05 13.58
CA LEU A 89 2.05 -7.27 12.83
C LEU A 89 1.96 -8.52 13.72
N LEU A 90 2.45 -8.43 14.95
CA LEU A 90 2.41 -9.54 15.91
C LEU A 90 0.99 -9.90 16.36
N SER A 91 0.04 -8.96 16.35
CA SER A 91 -1.36 -9.28 16.68
C SER A 91 -2.09 -10.04 15.56
N ILE A 92 -1.57 -9.98 14.33
CA ILE A 92 -2.13 -10.66 13.16
C ILE A 92 -1.63 -12.09 13.01
N ILE A 93 -0.35 -12.33 13.35
CA ILE A 93 0.34 -13.60 13.06
C ILE A 93 0.03 -14.70 14.11
N ARG A 94 -0.67 -14.36 15.19
CA ARG A 94 -1.03 -15.30 16.28
C ARG A 94 -2.27 -16.11 15.95
#